data_AF-G0NGG7-F1
#
_entry.id   AF-G0NGG7-F1
#
_cell.length_a   1.000
_cell.length_b   1.000
_cell.length_c   1.000
_cell.angle_alpha   90.00
_cell.angle_beta   90.00
_cell.angle_gamma   90.00
#
_symmetry.space_group_name_H-M   'P 1'
#
loop_
_entity.id
_entity.type
_entity.pdbx_description
1 polymer ?
#
loop_
_entity_poly.entity_id
_entity_poly.type
_entity_poly.pdbx_seq_one_letter_code
_entity_poly.pdbx_strand_id
1 'polypeptide(L)'
;MAEVFETDEHAYRGCILYEVLHKNPLKEAYEKMKTLKPNIDYSDFEYWYFRFSNGRYDLKHDQSTDPSFADMPINVMESIVKNLGLVDNGRTYEPLATLLPHFKADLLRIWLDSPLDDTRENLLEVIGQTEQWKSATNIFIGDRVSNKFPIEVFFRARGRVDIDCKLSESRLIKIRDILFKIPTFTHFYFRDIKYDNREDLSVLTDRVMGANSAYDPQTKIYRIENSKDYIQISLPIDEGKSQGVQVLRIKRIHS
;
A
#
# COMPACT_ATOMS: atom_id res chain seq x y z
N MET A 1 -42.77 12.80 -15.20
CA MET A 1 -41.40 12.55 -15.70
C MET A 1 -41.47 12.50 -17.21
N ALA A 2 -40.54 13.14 -17.92
CA ALA A 2 -40.51 13.03 -19.37
C ALA A 2 -39.83 11.72 -19.75
N GLU A 3 -40.58 10.74 -20.25
CA GLU A 3 -40.08 9.41 -20.72
C GLU A 3 -38.89 9.52 -21.68
N VAL A 4 -38.73 10.67 -22.33
CA VAL A 4 -37.59 11.02 -23.20
C VAL A 4 -36.23 10.84 -22.50
N PHE A 5 -36.09 11.19 -21.21
CA PHE A 5 -34.78 11.12 -20.54
C PHE A 5 -34.39 9.72 -20.07
N GLU A 6 -35.35 8.80 -20.02
CA GLU A 6 -35.11 7.39 -19.73
C GLU A 6 -34.66 6.62 -20.99
N THR A 7 -35.04 7.10 -22.17
CA THR A 7 -34.83 6.41 -23.45
C THR A 7 -33.76 7.05 -24.32
N ASP A 8 -33.49 8.35 -24.17
CA ASP A 8 -32.46 9.07 -24.90
C ASP A 8 -31.44 9.72 -23.95
N GLU A 9 -30.29 9.06 -23.81
CA GLU A 9 -29.18 9.55 -23.01
C GLU A 9 -28.61 10.87 -23.53
N HIS A 10 -28.72 11.17 -24.82
CA HIS A 10 -28.19 12.41 -25.40
C HIS A 10 -29.06 13.61 -25.03
N ALA A 11 -30.38 13.42 -25.00
CA ALA A 11 -31.30 14.43 -24.48
C ALA A 11 -30.97 14.76 -23.03
N TYR A 12 -30.70 13.73 -22.22
CA TYR A 12 -30.30 13.89 -20.83
C TYR A 12 -28.93 14.60 -20.68
N ARG A 13 -27.91 14.19 -21.45
CA ARG A 13 -26.60 14.87 -21.50
C ARG A 13 -26.73 16.33 -21.95
N GLY A 14 -27.66 16.64 -22.86
CA GLY A 14 -27.99 18.01 -23.27
C GLY A 14 -28.48 18.88 -22.11
N CYS A 15 -29.27 18.31 -21.18
CA CYS A 15 -29.68 19.01 -19.96
C CYS A 15 -28.49 19.28 -19.01
N ILE A 16 -27.56 18.34 -18.87
CA ILE A 16 -26.33 18.57 -18.10
C ILE A 16 -25.51 19.70 -18.73
N LEU A 17 -25.33 19.69 -20.05
CA LEU A 17 -24.63 20.75 -20.77
C LEU A 17 -25.29 22.12 -20.53
N TYR A 18 -26.62 22.18 -20.54
CA TYR A 18 -27.36 23.40 -20.22
C TYR A 18 -27.01 23.93 -18.83
N GLU A 19 -27.01 23.08 -17.80
CA GLU A 19 -26.65 23.48 -16.43
C GLU A 19 -25.20 24.01 -16.35
N VAL A 20 -24.26 23.35 -17.04
CA VAL A 20 -22.85 23.75 -17.09
C VAL A 20 -22.67 25.10 -17.78
N LEU A 21 -23.34 25.36 -18.90
CA LEU A 21 -23.26 26.63 -19.62
C LEU A 21 -23.81 27.80 -18.79
N HIS A 22 -24.79 27.53 -17.91
CA HIS A 22 -25.32 28.50 -16.95
C HIS A 22 -24.47 28.62 -15.68
N LYS A 23 -23.36 27.88 -15.58
CA LYS A 23 -22.43 27.87 -14.43
C LYS A 23 -23.12 27.51 -13.12
N ASN A 24 -24.16 26.69 -13.16
CA ASN A 24 -24.82 26.21 -11.95
C ASN A 24 -23.87 25.28 -11.20
N PRO A 25 -23.71 25.41 -9.88
CA PRO A 25 -22.82 24.53 -9.10
C PRO A 25 -23.18 23.06 -9.25
N LEU A 26 -22.17 22.17 -9.26
CA LEU A 26 -22.30 20.71 -9.44
C LEU A 26 -23.45 20.11 -8.62
N LYS A 27 -23.51 20.44 -7.32
CA LYS A 27 -24.53 19.91 -6.41
C LYS A 27 -25.93 20.37 -6.80
N GLU A 28 -26.12 21.63 -7.15
CA GLU A 28 -27.42 22.18 -7.55
C GLU A 28 -27.86 21.60 -8.89
N ALA A 29 -26.93 21.47 -9.84
CA ALA A 29 -27.18 20.82 -11.11
C ALA A 29 -27.60 19.35 -10.91
N TYR A 30 -26.92 18.61 -10.03
CA TYR A 30 -27.27 17.22 -9.74
C TYR A 30 -28.68 17.06 -9.18
N GLU A 31 -29.05 17.88 -8.19
CA GLU A 31 -30.40 17.81 -7.59
C GLU A 31 -31.49 18.09 -8.63
N LYS A 32 -31.29 19.08 -9.52
CA LYS A 32 -32.21 19.34 -10.63
C LYS A 32 -32.27 18.15 -11.59
N MET A 33 -31.11 17.60 -11.95
CA MET A 33 -31.03 16.48 -12.88
C MET A 33 -31.70 15.22 -12.33
N LYS A 34 -31.63 14.99 -11.02
CA LYS A 34 -32.33 13.89 -10.34
C LYS A 34 -33.85 14.00 -10.45
N THR A 35 -34.39 15.23 -10.58
CA THR A 35 -35.83 15.40 -10.86
C THR A 35 -36.24 14.97 -12.27
N LEU A 36 -35.29 15.00 -13.22
CA LEU A 36 -35.50 14.58 -14.60
C LEU A 36 -35.31 13.07 -14.77
N LYS A 37 -34.31 12.49 -14.09
CA LYS A 37 -33.97 11.06 -14.09
C LYS A 37 -33.64 10.59 -12.66
N PRO A 38 -34.63 10.09 -11.88
CA PRO A 38 -34.43 9.76 -10.47
C PRO A 38 -33.42 8.65 -10.18
N ASN A 39 -33.26 7.72 -11.14
CA ASN A 39 -32.38 6.55 -11.02
C ASN A 39 -30.99 6.78 -11.61
N ILE A 40 -30.57 8.04 -11.74
CA ILE A 40 -29.27 8.34 -12.30
C ILE A 40 -28.12 7.88 -11.39
N ASP A 41 -27.07 7.30 -12.00
CA ASP A 41 -25.79 7.12 -11.35
C ASP A 41 -25.07 8.47 -11.20
N TYR A 42 -24.69 8.81 -9.96
CA TYR A 42 -23.94 10.03 -9.68
C TYR A 42 -22.62 10.07 -10.46
N SER A 43 -21.94 8.93 -10.62
CA SER A 43 -20.67 8.85 -11.36
C SER A 43 -20.84 9.19 -12.84
N ASP A 44 -21.94 8.74 -13.47
CA ASP A 44 -22.27 9.10 -14.85
C ASP A 44 -22.56 10.60 -14.99
N PHE A 45 -23.38 11.17 -14.09
CA PHE A 45 -23.65 12.61 -14.08
C PHE A 45 -22.37 13.43 -13.92
N GLU A 46 -21.55 13.07 -12.93
CA GLU A 46 -20.33 13.79 -12.57
C GLU A 46 -19.33 13.79 -13.73
N TYR A 47 -19.16 12.65 -14.39
CA TYR A 47 -18.33 12.52 -15.59
C TYR A 47 -18.76 13.52 -16.68
N TRP A 48 -20.03 13.53 -17.07
CA TRP A 48 -20.53 14.43 -18.11
C TRP A 48 -20.46 15.90 -17.72
N TYR A 49 -20.77 16.22 -16.45
CA TYR A 49 -20.69 17.58 -15.93
C TYR A 49 -19.25 18.12 -16.02
N PHE A 50 -18.25 17.36 -15.58
CA PHE A 50 -16.85 17.80 -15.65
C PHE A 50 -16.32 17.83 -17.08
N ARG A 51 -16.69 16.87 -17.93
CA ARG A 51 -16.37 16.87 -19.36
C ARG A 51 -16.85 18.17 -20.03
N PHE A 52 -18.11 18.55 -19.83
CA PHE A 52 -18.65 19.79 -20.38
C PHE A 52 -18.04 21.03 -19.74
N SER A 53 -17.76 21.01 -18.44
CA SER A 53 -17.09 22.13 -17.76
C SER A 53 -15.70 22.41 -18.33
N ASN A 54 -15.04 21.38 -18.88
CA ASN A 54 -13.76 21.48 -19.59
C ASN A 54 -13.90 21.81 -21.10
N GLY A 55 -15.08 22.21 -21.56
CA GLY A 55 -15.32 22.65 -22.94
C GLY A 55 -15.50 21.53 -23.97
N ARG A 56 -15.61 20.27 -23.53
CA ARG A 56 -15.74 19.10 -24.44
C ARG A 56 -17.21 18.73 -24.63
N TYR A 57 -17.91 19.41 -25.53
CA TYR A 57 -19.38 19.35 -25.66
C TYR A 57 -19.97 18.22 -26.52
N ASP A 58 -19.16 17.25 -26.95
CA ASP A 58 -19.67 16.11 -27.74
C ASP A 58 -20.56 15.21 -26.87
N LEU A 59 -21.87 15.25 -27.13
CA LEU A 59 -22.89 14.47 -26.42
C LEU A 59 -22.77 12.96 -26.71
N LYS A 60 -22.10 12.56 -27.80
CA LYS A 60 -21.96 11.17 -28.26
C LYS A 60 -20.62 10.55 -27.88
N HIS A 61 -19.80 11.25 -27.10
CA HIS A 61 -18.48 10.77 -26.74
C HIS A 61 -18.55 9.42 -26.01
N ASP A 62 -17.65 8.51 -26.39
CA ASP A 62 -17.46 7.22 -25.74
C ASP A 62 -16.45 7.33 -24.60
N GLN A 63 -16.94 7.24 -23.36
CA GLN A 63 -16.11 7.34 -22.15
C GLN A 63 -14.97 6.33 -22.11
N SER A 64 -15.11 5.17 -22.76
CA SER A 64 -14.06 4.14 -22.77
C SER A 64 -12.80 4.56 -23.53
N THR A 65 -12.89 5.60 -24.37
CA THR A 65 -11.74 6.15 -25.10
C THR A 65 -10.97 7.20 -24.30
N ASP A 66 -11.48 7.63 -23.14
CA ASP A 66 -10.75 8.60 -22.33
C ASP A 66 -9.53 7.96 -21.66
N PRO A 67 -8.38 8.66 -21.65
CA PRO A 67 -7.20 8.17 -20.96
C PRO A 67 -7.50 8.05 -19.47
N SER A 68 -7.25 6.86 -18.94
CA SER A 68 -7.35 6.57 -17.52
C SER A 68 -6.12 7.09 -16.79
N PHE A 69 -6.17 7.05 -15.46
CA PHE A 69 -4.99 7.33 -14.63
C PHE A 69 -3.80 6.41 -14.96
N ALA A 70 -4.06 5.19 -15.47
CA ALA A 70 -3.01 4.27 -15.88
C ALA A 70 -2.33 4.66 -17.22
N ASP A 71 -3.00 5.48 -18.03
CA ASP A 71 -2.47 6.01 -19.30
C ASP A 71 -1.67 7.29 -19.11
N MET A 72 -1.63 7.81 -17.87
CA MET A 72 -0.91 9.03 -17.54
C MET A 72 0.61 8.81 -17.65
N PRO A 73 1.35 9.69 -18.35
CA PRO A 73 2.81 9.62 -18.38
C PRO A 73 3.40 9.66 -16.97
N ILE A 74 4.38 8.80 -16.71
CA ILE A 74 4.96 8.63 -15.37
C ILE A 74 5.50 9.93 -14.78
N ASN A 75 6.06 10.82 -15.60
CA ASN A 75 6.58 12.12 -15.19
C ASN A 75 5.47 13.09 -14.73
N VAL A 76 4.27 13.00 -15.29
CA VAL A 76 3.11 13.79 -14.83
C VAL A 76 2.62 13.25 -13.49
N MET A 77 2.57 11.93 -13.36
CA MET A 77 2.19 11.27 -12.12
C MET A 77 3.19 11.58 -10.99
N GLU A 78 4.49 11.52 -11.27
CA GLU A 78 5.57 11.95 -10.36
C GLU A 78 5.38 13.42 -9.95
N SER A 79 5.03 14.30 -10.88
CA SER A 79 4.75 15.71 -10.58
C SER A 79 3.53 15.89 -9.67
N ILE A 80 2.44 15.16 -9.91
CA ILE A 80 1.25 15.17 -9.04
C ILE A 80 1.62 14.67 -7.65
N VAL A 81 2.29 13.52 -7.55
CA VAL A 81 2.72 12.90 -6.29
C VAL A 81 3.67 13.84 -5.52
N LYS A 82 4.59 14.52 -6.22
CA LYS A 82 5.48 15.53 -5.65
C LYS A 82 4.72 16.77 -5.16
N ASN A 83 3.80 17.31 -5.97
CA ASN A 83 3.00 18.49 -5.62
C ASN A 83 2.01 18.23 -4.49
N LEU A 84 1.52 16.99 -4.37
CA LEU A 84 0.73 16.52 -3.24
C LEU A 84 1.59 16.26 -1.98
N GLY A 85 2.91 16.44 -2.06
CA GLY A 85 3.82 16.27 -0.94
C GLY A 85 4.06 14.82 -0.54
N LEU A 86 3.72 13.85 -1.42
CA LEU A 86 3.91 12.41 -1.17
C LEU A 86 5.36 11.98 -1.34
N VAL A 87 6.12 12.69 -2.18
CA VAL A 87 7.57 12.54 -2.28
C VAL A 87 8.20 13.59 -1.38
N ASP A 88 8.44 13.22 -0.14
CA ASP A 88 9.49 13.78 0.71
C ASP A 88 9.40 15.29 1.03
N ASN A 89 8.38 15.69 1.80
CA ASN A 89 8.37 16.99 2.50
C ASN A 89 8.12 16.86 4.01
N GLY A 90 8.22 15.66 4.58
CA GLY A 90 8.05 15.44 6.02
C GLY A 90 6.65 15.78 6.57
N ARG A 91 5.63 15.85 5.72
CA ARG A 91 4.24 16.13 6.14
C ARG A 91 3.35 14.95 5.80
N THR A 92 3.06 14.17 6.85
CA THR A 92 2.02 13.15 7.05
C THR A 92 1.80 12.09 5.96
N TYR A 93 1.62 10.83 6.36
CA TYR A 93 1.15 9.77 5.44
C TYR A 93 -0.36 9.86 5.14
N GLU A 94 -1.02 10.97 5.47
CA GLU A 94 -2.47 11.15 5.28
C GLU A 94 -2.88 11.15 3.81
N PRO A 95 -2.20 11.85 2.88
CA PRO A 95 -2.60 11.79 1.48
C PRO A 95 -2.25 10.43 0.88
N LEU A 96 -1.20 9.76 1.37
CA LEU A 96 -0.93 8.34 1.06
C LEU A 96 -2.09 7.45 1.50
N ALA A 97 -2.53 7.54 2.76
CA ALA A 97 -3.66 6.75 3.28
C ALA A 97 -4.96 7.00 2.49
N THR A 98 -5.15 8.23 1.99
CA THR A 98 -6.33 8.62 1.21
C THR A 98 -6.27 8.10 -0.22
N LEU A 99 -5.10 8.17 -0.87
CA LEU A 99 -4.95 7.81 -2.28
C LEU A 99 -4.72 6.32 -2.49
N LEU A 100 -4.08 5.65 -1.51
CA LEU A 100 -3.70 4.24 -1.62
C LEU A 100 -4.86 3.32 -2.04
N PRO A 101 -6.10 3.45 -1.51
CA PRO A 101 -7.25 2.65 -1.93
C PRO A 101 -7.59 2.72 -3.43
N HIS A 102 -7.17 3.78 -4.12
CA HIS A 102 -7.47 4.00 -5.54
C HIS A 102 -6.44 3.38 -6.49
N PHE A 103 -5.34 2.81 -5.98
CA PHE A 103 -4.35 2.12 -6.79
C PHE A 103 -4.67 0.64 -6.97
N LYS A 104 -4.27 0.08 -8.12
CA LYS A 104 -4.28 -1.36 -8.36
C LYS A 104 -3.27 -2.04 -7.42
N ALA A 105 -3.76 -2.97 -6.60
CA ALA A 105 -3.02 -3.55 -5.49
C ALA A 105 -1.78 -4.36 -5.93
N ASP A 106 -1.85 -5.06 -7.07
CA ASP A 106 -0.84 -6.05 -7.49
C ASP A 106 0.45 -5.47 -8.07
N LEU A 107 0.51 -4.15 -8.28
CA LEU A 107 1.68 -3.46 -8.89
C LEU A 107 2.39 -2.54 -7.91
N LEU A 108 1.94 -2.48 -6.66
CA LEU A 108 2.42 -1.48 -5.72
C LEU A 108 3.81 -1.83 -5.17
N ARG A 109 4.70 -0.83 -5.19
CA ARG A 109 5.99 -0.82 -4.48
C ARG A 109 5.99 0.37 -3.53
N ILE A 110 6.23 0.12 -2.25
CA ILE A 110 6.23 1.14 -1.20
C ILE A 110 7.67 1.41 -0.78
N TRP A 111 8.03 2.70 -0.74
CA TRP A 111 9.33 3.16 -0.29
C TRP A 111 9.14 4.32 0.68
N LEU A 112 9.52 4.12 1.95
CA LEU A 112 9.39 5.10 3.02
C LEU A 112 10.78 5.44 3.58
N ASP A 113 11.30 6.61 3.24
CA ASP A 113 12.65 7.09 3.61
C ASP A 113 12.65 8.28 4.57
N SER A 114 11.48 8.68 5.07
CA SER A 114 11.36 9.80 6.00
C SER A 114 11.11 9.31 7.44
N PRO A 115 11.61 10.03 8.48
CA PRO A 115 11.64 9.49 9.84
C PRO A 115 10.26 9.10 10.33
N LEU A 116 10.13 7.91 10.90
CA LEU A 116 8.88 7.45 11.49
C LEU A 116 8.72 8.07 12.88
N ASP A 117 7.99 9.19 12.96
CA ASP A 117 7.47 9.72 14.21
C ASP A 117 6.20 8.94 14.65
N ASP A 118 5.76 9.14 15.90
CA ASP A 118 4.59 8.45 16.46
C ASP A 118 3.32 8.63 15.59
N THR A 119 3.13 9.79 14.97
CA THR A 119 1.97 10.07 14.10
C THR A 119 2.02 9.24 12.82
N ARG A 120 3.19 9.15 12.20
CA ARG A 120 3.44 8.36 10.98
C ARG A 120 3.35 6.87 11.26
N GLU A 121 3.79 6.41 12.43
CA GLU A 121 3.62 5.04 12.88
C GLU A 121 2.14 4.65 12.99
N ASN A 122 1.31 5.50 13.60
CA ASN A 122 -0.13 5.26 13.67
C ASN A 122 -0.77 5.17 12.27
N LEU A 123 -0.39 6.06 11.34
CA LEU A 123 -0.87 6.01 9.96
C LEU A 123 -0.39 4.76 9.22
N LEU A 124 0.84 4.32 9.48
CA LEU A 124 1.38 3.09 8.89
C LEU A 124 0.61 1.86 9.38
N GLU A 125 0.16 1.84 10.63
CA GLU A 125 -0.71 0.77 11.14
C GLU A 125 -2.05 0.71 10.39
N VAL A 126 -2.65 1.87 10.09
CA VAL A 126 -3.88 1.98 9.29
C VAL A 126 -3.62 1.53 7.85
N ILE A 127 -2.60 2.07 7.20
CA ILE A 127 -2.19 1.72 5.83
C ILE A 127 -1.91 0.21 5.73
N GLY A 128 -1.28 -0.37 6.76
CA GLY A 128 -0.99 -1.80 6.85
C GLY A 128 -2.23 -2.71 6.82
N GLN A 129 -3.44 -2.17 6.97
CA GLN A 129 -4.69 -2.94 6.86
C GLN A 129 -5.29 -2.95 5.45
N THR A 130 -4.80 -2.09 4.55
CA THR A 130 -5.33 -1.95 3.19
C THR A 130 -5.01 -3.15 2.30
N GLU A 131 -5.84 -3.41 1.29
CA GLU A 131 -5.58 -4.47 0.31
C GLU A 131 -4.34 -4.18 -0.54
N GLN A 132 -4.02 -2.90 -0.75
CA GLN A 132 -2.82 -2.45 -1.45
C GLN A 132 -1.54 -2.77 -0.68
N TRP A 133 -1.54 -2.58 0.64
CA TRP A 133 -0.41 -3.00 1.47
C TRP A 133 -0.24 -4.52 1.47
N LYS A 134 -1.34 -5.26 1.63
CA LYS A 134 -1.32 -6.72 1.64
C LYS A 134 -0.82 -7.31 0.32
N SER A 135 -1.18 -6.69 -0.81
CA SER A 135 -0.81 -7.16 -2.15
C SER A 135 0.48 -6.52 -2.67
N ALA A 136 1.11 -5.62 -1.90
CA ALA A 136 2.34 -4.95 -2.32
C ALA A 136 3.43 -5.97 -2.63
N THR A 137 4.10 -5.75 -3.76
CA THR A 137 5.18 -6.61 -4.25
C THR A 137 6.49 -6.36 -3.50
N ASN A 138 6.72 -5.11 -3.10
CA ASN A 138 7.89 -4.68 -2.37
C ASN A 138 7.51 -3.58 -1.37
N ILE A 139 7.99 -3.70 -0.14
CA ILE A 139 7.90 -2.66 0.88
C ILE A 139 9.31 -2.41 1.41
N PHE A 140 9.77 -1.17 1.33
CA PHE A 140 11.03 -0.71 1.87
C PHE A 140 10.76 0.41 2.87
N ILE A 141 11.30 0.26 4.07
CA ILE A 141 11.27 1.28 5.12
C ILE A 141 12.72 1.54 5.52
N GLY A 142 13.27 2.63 5.00
CA GLY A 142 14.65 3.02 5.19
C GLY A 142 14.94 3.57 6.58
N ASP A 143 13.93 4.15 7.25
CA ASP A 143 14.10 4.71 8.58
C ASP A 143 13.82 3.71 9.71
N ARG A 144 14.54 3.89 10.81
CA ARG A 144 14.44 3.01 11.97
C ARG A 144 13.06 3.11 12.62
N VAL A 145 12.29 2.04 12.51
CA VAL A 145 10.99 1.87 13.17
C VAL A 145 11.17 1.83 14.70
N SER A 146 10.30 2.53 15.43
CA SER A 146 10.28 2.54 16.89
C SER A 146 10.11 1.13 17.48
N ASN A 147 10.60 0.95 18.71
CA ASN A 147 10.43 -0.31 19.44
C ASN A 147 8.98 -0.52 19.91
N LYS A 148 8.18 0.56 19.95
CA LYS A 148 6.76 0.50 20.33
C LYS A 148 5.88 0.04 19.17
N PHE A 149 6.35 0.22 17.93
CA PHE A 149 5.59 -0.14 16.75
C PHE A 149 5.34 -1.67 16.69
N PRO A 150 4.10 -2.10 16.40
CA PRO A 150 3.77 -3.51 16.26
C PRO A 150 4.41 -4.11 15.01
N ILE A 151 5.52 -4.85 15.18
CA ILE A 151 6.24 -5.52 14.08
C ILE A 151 5.35 -6.44 13.24
N GLU A 152 4.28 -6.96 13.81
CA GLU A 152 3.27 -7.81 13.18
C GLU A 152 2.59 -7.14 11.97
N VAL A 153 2.54 -5.81 11.92
CA VAL A 153 1.95 -5.06 10.79
C VAL A 153 2.66 -5.38 9.47
N PHE A 154 3.98 -5.55 9.51
CA PHE A 154 4.79 -5.81 8.32
C PHE A 154 4.50 -7.16 7.68
N PHE A 155 4.06 -8.11 8.48
CA PHE A 155 3.80 -9.48 8.07
C PHE A 155 2.49 -9.65 7.30
N ARG A 156 1.72 -8.57 7.13
CA ARG A 156 0.49 -8.56 6.32
C ARG A 156 0.76 -8.50 4.82
N ALA A 157 1.97 -8.11 4.42
CA ALA A 157 2.37 -8.03 3.02
C ALA A 157 2.77 -9.40 2.45
N ARG A 158 2.39 -9.66 1.20
CA ARG A 158 2.78 -10.88 0.46
C ARG A 158 4.19 -10.80 -0.11
N GLY A 159 4.61 -9.61 -0.52
CA GLY A 159 5.86 -9.37 -1.23
C GLY A 159 7.13 -9.44 -0.39
N ARG A 160 8.21 -8.86 -0.93
CA ARG A 160 9.44 -8.63 -0.18
C ARG A 160 9.25 -7.44 0.74
N VAL A 161 9.65 -7.57 2.01
CA VAL A 161 9.63 -6.47 2.98
C VAL A 161 11.03 -6.25 3.54
N ASP A 162 11.49 -5.01 3.58
CA ASP A 162 12.81 -4.58 4.02
C ASP A 162 12.68 -3.43 5.02
N ILE A 163 13.16 -3.63 6.25
CA ILE A 163 12.85 -2.76 7.39
C ILE A 163 14.07 -2.56 8.27
N ASP A 164 14.29 -1.31 8.67
CA ASP A 164 15.27 -0.95 9.70
C ASP A 164 14.60 -0.96 11.06
N CYS A 165 15.04 -1.86 11.96
CA CYS A 165 14.45 -1.95 13.28
C CYS A 165 15.37 -2.60 14.31
N LYS A 166 15.18 -2.28 15.60
CA LYS A 166 15.86 -3.01 16.68
C LYS A 166 15.22 -4.40 16.82
N LEU A 167 16.01 -5.47 16.70
CA LEU A 167 15.55 -6.84 16.95
C LEU A 167 15.85 -7.23 18.40
N SER A 168 14.89 -6.96 19.29
CA SER A 168 14.91 -7.47 20.66
C SER A 168 14.38 -8.91 20.72
N GLU A 169 14.69 -9.62 21.81
CA GLU A 169 14.15 -10.97 22.06
C GLU A 169 12.61 -11.01 21.97
N SER A 170 11.93 -10.02 22.56
CA SER A 170 10.47 -9.89 22.48
C SER A 170 9.95 -9.76 21.04
N ARG A 171 10.64 -9.00 20.18
CA ARG A 171 10.26 -8.90 18.75
C ARG A 171 10.55 -10.19 18.01
N LEU A 172 11.68 -10.85 18.26
CA LEU A 172 12.00 -12.15 17.66
C LEU A 172 10.95 -13.22 18.01
N ILE A 173 10.43 -13.21 19.24
CA ILE A 173 9.34 -14.10 19.67
C ILE A 173 8.08 -13.84 18.83
N LYS A 174 7.67 -12.56 18.70
CA LYS A 174 6.52 -12.18 17.87
C LYS A 174 6.68 -12.59 16.41
N ILE A 175 7.89 -12.40 15.85
CA ILE A 175 8.23 -12.86 14.51
C ILE A 175 8.05 -14.37 14.42
N ARG A 176 8.72 -15.15 15.27
CA ARG A 176 8.63 -16.61 15.29
C ARG A 176 7.18 -17.10 15.31
N ASP A 177 6.36 -16.53 16.20
CA ASP A 177 4.98 -16.96 16.41
C ASP A 177 4.04 -16.62 15.24
N ILE A 178 4.42 -15.67 14.37
CA ILE A 178 3.62 -15.27 13.21
C ILE A 178 4.00 -16.01 11.92
N LEU A 179 5.24 -16.52 11.80
CA LEU A 179 5.75 -17.14 10.57
C LEU A 179 4.86 -18.26 10.01
N PHE A 180 4.30 -19.11 10.88
CA PHE A 180 3.42 -20.22 10.47
C PHE A 180 2.00 -19.77 10.15
N LYS A 181 1.58 -18.59 10.60
CA LYS A 181 0.22 -18.06 10.38
C LYS A 181 0.05 -17.44 8.99
N ILE A 182 1.14 -17.20 8.27
CA ILE A 182 1.12 -16.45 7.01
C ILE A 182 1.71 -17.32 5.91
N PRO A 183 0.87 -17.96 5.08
CA PRO A 183 1.35 -18.84 4.03
C PRO A 183 1.90 -18.11 2.80
N THR A 184 1.62 -16.82 2.66
CA THR A 184 1.78 -16.10 1.38
C THR A 184 2.98 -15.16 1.31
N PHE A 185 3.78 -15.02 2.37
CA PHE A 185 4.95 -14.14 2.33
C PHE A 185 6.09 -14.82 1.57
N THR A 186 6.95 -14.02 0.93
CA THR A 186 8.13 -14.53 0.24
C THR A 186 9.41 -14.27 1.03
N HIS A 187 9.67 -13.01 1.39
CA HIS A 187 10.94 -12.60 2.01
C HIS A 187 10.76 -11.43 2.98
N PHE A 188 11.36 -11.54 4.15
CA PHE A 188 11.58 -10.43 5.08
C PHE A 188 13.07 -10.19 5.27
N TYR A 189 13.46 -8.93 5.25
CA TYR A 189 14.78 -8.42 5.59
C TYR A 189 14.62 -7.43 6.74
N PHE A 190 15.19 -7.76 7.89
CA PHE A 190 15.24 -6.87 9.04
C PHE A 190 16.69 -6.45 9.24
N ARG A 191 16.99 -5.17 9.02
CA ARG A 191 18.30 -4.57 9.30
C ARG A 191 18.29 -4.03 10.73
N ASP A 192 19.18 -4.56 11.55
CA ASP A 192 19.35 -4.17 12.93
C ASP A 192 20.72 -3.53 13.14
N ILE A 193 20.71 -2.22 13.38
CA ILE A 193 21.93 -1.48 13.65
C ILE A 193 22.24 -1.57 15.16
N LYS A 194 23.37 -2.22 15.48
CA LYS A 194 23.83 -2.43 16.87
C LYS A 194 24.61 -1.21 17.36
N TYR A 195 23.96 -0.40 18.19
CA TYR A 195 24.57 0.78 18.86
C TYR A 195 24.84 0.57 20.36
N ASP A 196 24.48 -0.59 20.89
CA ASP A 196 24.53 -0.94 22.31
C ASP A 196 25.24 -2.29 22.53
N ASN A 197 25.71 -2.50 23.77
CA ASN A 197 26.43 -3.72 24.18
C ASN A 197 25.49 -4.92 24.41
N ARG A 198 24.39 -5.01 23.65
CA ARG A 198 23.44 -6.13 23.74
C ARG A 198 24.02 -7.42 23.18
N GLU A 199 23.39 -8.53 23.52
CA GLU A 199 23.71 -9.86 22.98
C GLU A 199 23.70 -9.85 21.44
N ASP A 200 24.55 -10.67 20.83
CA ASP A 200 24.60 -10.78 19.37
C ASP A 200 23.29 -11.33 18.80
N LEU A 201 22.84 -10.75 17.69
CA LEU A 201 21.61 -11.16 17.04
C LEU A 201 21.62 -12.64 16.64
N SER A 202 22.79 -13.22 16.34
CA SER A 202 22.92 -14.65 16.05
C SER A 202 22.54 -15.52 17.25
N VAL A 203 23.06 -15.20 18.44
CA VAL A 203 22.76 -15.92 19.68
C VAL A 203 21.27 -15.77 20.03
N LEU A 204 20.75 -14.55 19.95
CA LEU A 204 19.32 -14.27 20.17
C LEU A 204 18.42 -15.04 19.20
N THR A 205 18.76 -15.03 17.92
CA THR A 205 17.98 -15.71 16.87
C THR A 205 17.98 -17.21 17.10
N ASP A 206 19.14 -17.80 17.41
CA ASP A 206 19.25 -19.23 17.65
C ASP A 206 18.47 -19.68 18.89
N ARG A 207 18.54 -18.90 19.98
CA ARG A 207 17.76 -19.16 21.19
C ARG A 207 16.26 -19.08 20.92
N VAL A 208 15.80 -17.98 20.31
CA VAL A 208 14.36 -17.73 20.14
C VAL A 208 13.74 -18.67 19.10
N MET A 209 14.41 -18.85 17.96
CA MET A 209 13.93 -19.73 16.90
C MET A 209 14.02 -21.20 17.30
N GLY A 210 15.11 -21.60 17.95
CA GLY A 210 15.33 -22.97 18.45
C GLY A 210 14.37 -23.40 19.56
N ALA A 211 13.64 -22.49 20.18
CA ALA A 211 12.58 -22.82 21.13
C ALA A 211 11.36 -23.51 20.47
N ASN A 212 11.26 -23.49 19.14
CA ASN A 212 10.20 -24.18 18.40
C ASN A 212 10.76 -25.47 17.78
N SER A 213 10.08 -26.60 18.03
CA SER A 213 10.51 -27.95 17.63
C SER A 213 10.59 -28.17 16.11
N ALA A 214 9.92 -27.34 15.31
CA ALA A 214 9.99 -27.41 13.85
C ALA A 214 11.29 -26.80 13.29
N TYR A 215 12.06 -26.08 14.12
CA TYR A 215 13.33 -25.48 13.75
C TYR A 215 14.48 -26.47 13.85
N ASP A 216 15.30 -26.51 12.80
CA ASP A 216 16.59 -27.21 12.82
C ASP A 216 17.72 -26.18 13.03
N PRO A 217 18.43 -26.20 14.18
CA PRO A 217 19.50 -25.26 14.47
C PRO A 217 20.73 -25.39 13.56
N GLN A 218 20.94 -26.55 12.93
CA GLN A 218 22.08 -26.77 12.02
C GLN A 218 21.82 -26.17 10.65
N THR A 219 20.63 -26.43 10.10
CA THR A 219 20.25 -25.92 8.77
C THR A 219 19.58 -24.55 8.80
N LYS A 220 19.18 -24.07 9.99
CA LYS A 220 18.44 -22.82 10.23
C LYS A 220 17.09 -22.80 9.48
N ILE A 221 16.44 -23.96 9.39
CA ILE A 221 15.20 -24.15 8.63
C ILE A 221 14.06 -24.56 9.57
N TYR A 222 12.89 -23.94 9.38
CA TYR A 222 11.61 -24.47 9.84
C TYR A 222 10.98 -25.35 8.78
N ARG A 223 10.67 -26.60 9.14
CA ARG A 223 9.85 -27.48 8.32
C ARG A 223 8.38 -27.15 8.54
N ILE A 224 7.60 -27.04 7.47
CA ILE A 224 6.15 -26.86 7.55
C ILE A 224 5.51 -28.23 7.48
N GLU A 225 4.71 -28.57 8.50
CA GLU A 225 4.02 -29.85 8.55
C GLU A 225 3.10 -30.02 7.34
N ASN A 226 3.11 -31.22 6.75
CA ASN A 226 2.30 -31.57 5.58
C ASN A 226 2.50 -30.66 4.34
N SER A 227 3.64 -29.96 4.26
CA SER A 227 4.02 -29.16 3.09
C SER A 227 5.45 -29.46 2.66
N LYS A 228 5.73 -29.32 1.37
CA LYS A 228 7.11 -29.28 0.87
C LYS A 228 7.75 -27.91 1.08
N ASP A 229 6.94 -26.90 1.42
CA ASP A 229 7.41 -25.58 1.78
C ASP A 229 8.24 -25.63 3.06
N TYR A 230 9.18 -24.71 3.16
CA TYR A 230 9.95 -24.49 4.38
C TYR A 230 10.31 -23.02 4.54
N ILE A 231 10.63 -22.62 5.77
CA ILE A 231 11.04 -21.25 6.08
C ILE A 231 12.51 -21.28 6.48
N GLN A 232 13.35 -20.59 5.71
CA GLN A 232 14.77 -20.45 5.97
C GLN A 232 15.04 -19.16 6.75
N ILE A 233 15.75 -19.29 7.86
CA ILE A 233 16.28 -18.18 8.66
C ILE A 233 17.77 -18.06 8.35
N SER A 234 18.25 -16.83 8.14
CA SER A 234 19.67 -16.60 7.85
C SER A 234 20.11 -15.22 8.29
N LEU A 235 21.39 -15.11 8.61
CA LEU A 235 22.04 -13.86 9.01
C LEU A 235 23.13 -13.53 7.98
N PRO A 236 22.77 -13.05 6.78
CA PRO A 236 23.76 -12.71 5.77
C PRO A 236 24.65 -11.56 6.25
N ILE A 237 25.89 -11.55 5.79
CA ILE A 237 26.78 -10.40 5.93
C ILE A 237 26.26 -9.30 5.00
N ASP A 238 26.06 -8.09 5.53
CA ASP A 238 25.73 -6.94 4.69
C ASP A 238 27.00 -6.48 3.96
N GLU A 239 27.08 -6.79 2.66
CA GLU A 239 28.21 -6.38 1.80
C GLU A 239 28.22 -4.85 1.57
N GLY A 240 27.16 -4.14 1.98
CA GLY A 240 26.98 -2.68 1.90
C GLY A 240 27.48 -1.89 3.11
N LYS A 241 28.79 -1.93 3.39
CA LYS A 241 29.61 -0.86 4.03
C LYS A 241 29.21 -0.20 5.37
N SER A 242 28.22 -0.64 6.14
CA SER A 242 27.96 -0.07 7.47
C SER A 242 28.44 -1.01 8.58
N GLN A 243 29.59 -0.68 9.21
CA GLN A 243 30.06 -1.39 10.40
C GLN A 243 28.94 -1.45 11.46
N GLY A 244 28.61 -2.65 11.94
CA GLY A 244 27.64 -2.86 13.03
C GLY A 244 26.20 -3.13 12.62
N VAL A 245 25.88 -3.24 11.32
CA VAL A 245 24.56 -3.69 10.85
C VAL A 245 24.51 -5.22 10.83
N GLN A 246 23.49 -5.79 11.48
CA GLN A 246 23.17 -7.21 11.45
C GLN A 246 21.85 -7.39 10.69
N VAL A 247 21.80 -8.32 9.74
CA VAL A 247 20.60 -8.54 8.92
C VAL A 247 19.97 -9.87 9.29
N LEU A 248 18.70 -9.87 9.70
CA LEU A 248 17.90 -11.09 9.78
C LEU A 248 17.09 -11.24 8.49
N ARG A 249 17.41 -12.28 7.72
CA ARG A 249 16.68 -12.67 6.52
C ARG A 249 15.81 -13.88 6.81
N ILE A 250 14.51 -13.75 6.53
CA ILE A 250 13.52 -14.82 6.62
C ILE A 250 12.95 -15.04 5.22
N LYS A 251 13.05 -16.26 4.71
CA LYS A 251 12.57 -16.61 3.37
C LYS A 251 11.66 -17.81 3.45
N ARG A 252 10.46 -17.71 2.88
CA ARG A 252 9.62 -18.89 2.62
C ARG A 252 9.95 -19.41 1.24
N ILE A 253 10.19 -20.71 1.15
CA ILE A 253 10.49 -21.39 -0.11
C ILE A 253 9.30 -22.29 -0.42
N HIS A 254 8.67 -22.01 -1.56
CA HIS A 254 7.56 -22.79 -2.09
C HIS A 254 8.11 -23.86 -3.05
N SER A 255 7.71 -25.12 -2.84
CA SER A 255 8.17 -26.27 -3.63
C SER A 255 7.05 -26.88 -4.48
#